data_AF-A0A1S6IVF5-F1
#
_entry.id   AF-A0A1S6IVF5-F1
#
_cell.length_a   1.000
_cell.length_b   1.000
_cell.length_c   1.000
_cell.angle_alpha   90.00
_cell.angle_beta   90.00
_cell.angle_gamma   90.00
#
_symmetry.space_group_name_H-M   'P 1'
#
loop_
_entity.id
_entity.type
_entity.pdbx_description
1 polymer ?
#
loop_
_entity_poly.entity_id
_entity_poly.type
_entity_poly.pdbx_seq_one_letter_code
_entity_poly.pdbx_strand_id
1 'polypeptide(L)'
;MKATKLLFLLLALTLVVGCKPIAESNPTAPPGNTVKNIVDLSNSFNGLTGTLVVKDIQSGQLDIYNEMNSQKRFSPMSSFKIMNSLIALQSGVIQRDNSHKKWDGTKHAAYTAAN
;
A
#
# COMPACT_ATOMS: atom_id res chain seq x y z
N MET A 1 -20.62 51.13 -14.43
CA MET A 1 -19.70 50.66 -13.37
C MET A 1 -20.34 49.90 -12.19
N LYS A 2 -21.68 49.80 -12.07
CA LYS A 2 -22.32 49.04 -10.96
C LYS A 2 -22.69 47.60 -11.34
N ALA A 3 -23.21 47.38 -12.55
CA ALA A 3 -23.63 46.05 -13.01
C ALA A 3 -22.47 45.08 -13.32
N THR A 4 -21.37 45.58 -13.91
CA THR A 4 -20.21 44.75 -14.26
C THR A 4 -19.48 44.23 -13.02
N LYS A 5 -19.33 45.05 -11.97
CA LYS A 5 -18.76 44.62 -10.69
C LYS A 5 -19.67 43.61 -9.96
N LEU A 6 -20.98 43.75 -10.09
CA LEU A 6 -21.95 42.82 -9.51
C LEU A 6 -21.92 41.46 -10.23
N LEU A 7 -21.74 41.47 -11.56
CA LEU A 7 -21.60 40.25 -12.37
C LEU A 7 -20.29 39.51 -12.05
N PHE A 8 -19.17 40.23 -11.88
CA PHE A 8 -17.91 39.63 -11.43
C PHE A 8 -17.99 39.11 -9.98
N LEU A 9 -18.72 39.78 -9.09
CA LEU A 9 -18.94 39.34 -7.71
C LEU A 9 -19.81 38.07 -7.64
N LEU A 10 -20.86 37.98 -8.47
CA LEU A 10 -21.71 36.80 -8.60
C LEU A 10 -20.96 35.60 -9.21
N LEU A 11 -20.11 35.83 -10.23
CA LEU A 11 -19.30 34.78 -10.85
C LEU A 11 -18.22 34.25 -9.88
N ALA A 12 -17.59 35.13 -9.10
CA ALA A 12 -16.63 34.76 -8.06
C ALA A 12 -17.30 33.98 -6.90
N LEU A 13 -18.55 34.29 -6.56
CA LEU A 13 -19.30 33.59 -5.52
C LEU A 13 -19.69 32.16 -5.94
N THR A 14 -19.95 31.93 -7.23
CA THR A 14 -20.26 30.58 -7.75
C THR A 14 -19.05 29.65 -7.83
N LEU A 15 -17.82 30.18 -7.89
CA LEU A 15 -16.58 29.38 -7.91
C LEU A 15 -16.20 28.83 -6.53
N VAL A 16 -16.72 29.39 -5.44
CA VAL A 16 -16.43 28.93 -4.06
C VAL A 16 -17.30 27.73 -3.65
N VAL A 17 -18.44 27.49 -4.33
CA VAL A 17 -19.39 26.42 -3.99
C VAL A 17 -19.13 25.12 -4.75
N GLY A 18 -18.18 25.12 -5.70
CA GLY A 18 -17.83 23.94 -6.52
C GLY A 18 -16.82 22.98 -5.90
N CYS A 19 -16.21 23.31 -4.76
CA CYS A 19 -15.31 22.39 -4.08
C CYS A 19 -16.15 21.39 -3.26
N LYS A 20 -16.67 20.37 -3.93
CA LYS A 20 -16.98 19.14 -3.20
C LYS A 20 -15.65 18.69 -2.60
N PRO A 21 -15.56 18.47 -1.27
CA PRO A 21 -14.39 17.77 -0.77
C PRO A 21 -14.29 16.49 -1.59
N ILE A 22 -13.16 16.30 -2.27
CA ILE A 22 -12.76 14.95 -2.65
C ILE A 22 -12.79 14.24 -1.30
N ALA A 23 -13.82 13.43 -1.08
CA ALA A 23 -13.74 12.45 -0.01
C ALA A 23 -12.46 11.72 -0.34
N GLU A 24 -11.41 11.95 0.46
CA GLU A 24 -10.32 11.01 0.52
C GLU A 24 -11.02 9.67 0.65
N SER A 25 -10.92 8.82 -0.37
CA SER A 25 -11.00 7.40 -0.16
C SER A 25 -9.77 7.04 0.67
N ASN A 26 -9.69 7.57 1.90
CA ASN A 26 -9.03 6.90 2.98
C ASN A 26 -9.67 5.52 2.93
N PRO A 27 -8.92 4.45 2.64
CA PRO A 27 -9.48 3.11 2.71
C PRO A 27 -10.07 3.04 4.10
N THR A 28 -11.40 3.03 4.17
CA THR A 28 -12.15 3.13 5.40
C THR A 28 -11.58 2.03 6.28
N ALA A 29 -10.84 2.40 7.32
CA ALA A 29 -10.45 1.41 8.31
C ALA A 29 -11.76 0.74 8.72
N PRO A 30 -11.90 -0.60 8.58
CA PRO A 30 -13.17 -1.25 8.83
C PRO A 30 -13.66 -0.84 10.23
N PRO A 31 -14.92 -0.37 10.36
CA PRO A 31 -15.43 0.03 11.66
C PRO A 31 -15.57 -1.21 12.55
N GLY A 32 -14.96 -1.16 13.74
CA GLY A 32 -15.23 -2.09 14.85
C GLY A 32 -14.49 -3.44 14.79
N ASN A 33 -13.77 -3.74 15.87
CA ASN A 33 -13.25 -5.06 16.27
C ASN A 33 -12.93 -6.03 15.12
N THR A 34 -11.74 -5.90 14.53
CA THR A 34 -11.18 -6.93 13.64
C THR A 34 -11.29 -8.30 14.31
N VAL A 35 -12.18 -9.16 13.79
CA VAL A 35 -12.33 -10.52 14.28
C VAL A 35 -11.05 -11.26 13.92
N LYS A 36 -10.33 -11.72 14.95
CA LYS A 36 -9.15 -12.57 14.78
C LYS A 36 -9.56 -14.01 15.07
N ASN A 37 -9.29 -14.89 14.11
CA ASN A 37 -9.44 -16.31 14.23
C ASN A 37 -8.04 -16.94 14.25
N ILE A 38 -7.72 -17.66 15.33
CA ILE A 38 -6.43 -18.34 15.45
C ILE A 38 -6.56 -19.72 14.84
N VAL A 39 -5.78 -19.98 13.79
CA VAL A 39 -5.83 -21.23 13.03
C VAL A 39 -4.59 -22.07 13.31
N ASP A 40 -4.76 -23.39 13.39
CA ASP A 40 -3.64 -24.33 13.44
C ASP A 40 -3.26 -24.77 12.02
N LEU A 41 -2.08 -24.35 11.58
CA LEU A 41 -1.48 -24.70 10.30
C LEU A 41 -0.12 -25.38 10.48
N SER A 42 0.17 -25.90 11.67
CA SER A 42 1.46 -26.53 12.01
C SER A 42 1.90 -27.59 11.00
N ASN A 43 0.99 -28.46 10.57
CA ASN A 43 1.24 -29.47 9.55
C ASN A 43 1.62 -28.87 8.18
N SER A 44 1.08 -27.71 7.82
CA SER A 44 1.42 -27.04 6.55
C SER A 44 2.82 -26.41 6.56
N PHE A 45 3.31 -26.06 7.75
CA PHE A 45 4.63 -25.48 7.93
C PHE A 45 5.75 -26.52 8.08
N ASN A 46 5.44 -27.82 8.18
CA ASN A 46 6.43 -28.91 8.22
C ASN A 46 7.58 -28.69 9.22
N GLY A 47 7.26 -28.18 10.42
CA GLY A 47 8.24 -27.89 11.46
C GLY A 47 9.03 -26.57 11.29
N LEU A 48 8.76 -25.80 10.24
CA LEU A 48 9.33 -24.46 10.07
C LEU A 48 8.68 -23.46 11.03
N THR A 49 9.51 -22.66 11.70
CA THR A 49 9.03 -21.54 12.50
C THR A 49 8.63 -20.38 11.58
N GLY A 50 7.36 -20.31 11.23
CA GLY A 50 6.79 -19.27 10.39
C GLY A 50 5.47 -18.70 10.93
N THR A 51 4.88 -17.79 10.17
CA THR A 51 3.56 -17.20 10.45
C THR A 51 2.81 -17.01 9.13
N LEU A 52 1.49 -17.13 9.19
CA LEU A 52 0.59 -16.78 8.09
C LEU A 52 -0.48 -15.84 8.64
N VAL A 53 -0.75 -14.76 7.92
CA VAL A 53 -1.85 -13.82 8.20
C VAL A 53 -2.65 -13.68 6.92
N VAL A 54 -3.93 -14.04 6.96
CA VAL A 54 -4.87 -13.87 5.86
C VAL A 54 -5.93 -12.87 6.30
N LYS A 55 -6.22 -11.88 5.45
CA LYS A 55 -7.28 -10.90 5.68
C LYS A 55 -8.36 -11.06 4.63
N ASP A 56 -9.58 -11.32 5.07
CA ASP A 56 -10.75 -11.17 4.23
C ASP A 56 -11.04 -9.67 4.03
N ILE A 57 -11.10 -9.22 2.78
CA ILE A 57 -11.22 -7.78 2.46
C ILE A 57 -12.67 -7.29 2.68
N GLN A 58 -13.68 -8.16 2.57
CA GLN A 58 -15.08 -7.78 2.69
C GLN A 58 -15.51 -7.63 4.15
N SER A 59 -15.21 -8.65 4.97
CA SER A 59 -15.55 -8.73 6.39
C SER A 59 -14.50 -8.09 7.30
N GLY A 60 -13.26 -7.94 6.81
CA GLY A 60 -12.14 -7.48 7.62
C GLY A 60 -11.57 -8.53 8.58
N GLN A 61 -12.12 -9.75 8.61
CA GLN A 61 -11.65 -10.84 9.46
C GLN A 61 -10.20 -11.22 9.15
N LEU A 62 -9.45 -11.56 10.21
CA LEU A 62 -8.09 -12.09 10.12
C LEU A 62 -8.06 -13.54 10.56
N ASP A 63 -7.53 -14.42 9.70
CA ASP A 63 -7.08 -15.75 10.10
C ASP A 63 -5.56 -15.71 10.34
N ILE A 64 -5.12 -16.12 11.52
CA ILE A 64 -3.72 -15.96 11.96
C ILE A 64 -3.16 -17.30 12.46
N TYR A 65 -2.07 -17.74 11.84
CA TYR A 65 -1.20 -18.80 12.35
C TYR A 65 0.05 -18.19 12.99
N ASN A 66 0.35 -18.62 14.22
CA ASN A 66 1.47 -18.11 15.03
C ASN A 66 1.38 -16.59 15.28
N GLU A 67 0.35 -16.17 16.03
CA GLU A 67 0.07 -14.74 16.28
C GLU A 67 1.26 -14.01 16.92
N MET A 68 1.94 -14.64 17.88
CA MET A 68 3.12 -14.03 18.52
C MET A 68 4.21 -13.69 17.48
N ASN A 69 4.48 -14.59 16.54
CA ASN A 69 5.48 -14.34 15.50
C ASN A 69 4.99 -13.36 14.42
N SER A 70 3.67 -13.29 14.17
CA SER A 70 3.06 -12.34 13.22
C SER A 70 3.31 -10.87 13.57
N GLN A 71 3.49 -10.56 14.86
CA GLN A 71 3.74 -9.20 15.35
C GLN A 71 5.22 -8.83 15.37
N LYS A 72 6.12 -9.77 15.09
CA LYS A 72 7.56 -9.48 15.00
C LYS A 72 7.88 -8.87 13.64
N ARG A 73 8.66 -7.78 13.65
CA ARG A 73 9.11 -7.13 12.43
C ARG A 73 10.41 -7.77 11.94
N PHE A 74 10.45 -8.07 10.65
CA PHE A 74 11.64 -8.57 9.95
C PHE A 74 12.06 -7.59 8.86
N SER A 75 13.30 -7.70 8.40
CA SER A 75 13.71 -6.99 7.19
C SER A 75 12.80 -7.45 6.03
N PRO A 76 12.18 -6.52 5.27
CA PRO A 76 11.35 -6.88 4.14
C PRO A 76 12.17 -7.51 2.99
N MET A 77 13.50 -7.34 2.99
CA MET A 77 14.38 -7.80 1.92
C MET A 77 13.80 -7.39 0.55
N SER A 78 13.64 -8.33 -0.38
CA SER A 78 13.08 -8.05 -1.70
C SER A 78 11.59 -7.68 -1.70
N SER A 79 10.81 -7.93 -0.63
CA SER A 79 9.40 -7.49 -0.59
C SER A 79 9.26 -5.96 -0.53
N PHE A 80 10.29 -5.25 -0.07
CA PHE A 80 10.34 -3.79 -0.11
C PHE A 80 10.27 -3.22 -1.54
N LYS A 81 10.60 -4.03 -2.55
CA LYS A 81 10.50 -3.60 -3.96
C LYS A 81 9.08 -3.16 -4.33
N ILE A 82 8.03 -3.66 -3.68
CA ILE A 82 6.65 -3.18 -3.86
C ILE A 82 6.56 -1.68 -3.53
N MET A 83 7.01 -1.28 -2.33
CA MET A 83 7.00 0.12 -1.90
C MET A 83 7.96 0.97 -2.73
N ASN A 84 9.15 0.45 -3.03
CA ASN A 84 10.13 1.14 -3.88
C ASN A 84 9.56 1.45 -5.28
N SER A 85 8.81 0.53 -5.88
CA SER A 85 8.15 0.74 -7.17
C SER A 85 7.05 1.80 -7.09
N LEU A 86 6.25 1.82 -6.02
CA LEU A 86 5.24 2.88 -5.81
C LEU A 86 5.88 4.26 -5.66
N ILE A 87 6.98 4.36 -4.91
CA ILE A 87 7.74 5.60 -4.76
C ILE A 87 8.31 6.05 -6.12
N ALA A 88 8.85 5.12 -6.91
CA ALA A 88 9.41 5.42 -8.23
C ALA A 88 8.34 5.92 -9.20
N LEU A 89 7.11 5.39 -9.14
CA LEU A 89 5.96 5.90 -9.90
C LEU A 89 5.55 7.29 -9.43
N GLN A 90 5.40 7.49 -8.12
CA GLN A 90 4.98 8.77 -7.55
C GLN A 90 6.00 9.90 -7.82
N SER A 91 7.29 9.58 -7.80
CA SER A 91 8.38 10.52 -8.07
C SER A 91 8.66 10.72 -9.58
N GLY A 92 7.99 9.97 -10.46
CA GLY A 92 8.19 10.04 -11.91
C GLY A 92 9.49 9.42 -12.42
N VAL A 93 10.24 8.70 -11.57
CA VAL A 93 11.45 7.95 -11.98
C VAL A 93 11.09 6.85 -12.98
N ILE A 94 9.93 6.21 -12.79
CA ILE A 94 9.30 5.33 -13.77
C ILE A 94 7.87 5.78 -14.03
N GLN A 95 7.33 5.44 -15.19
CA GLN A 95 5.96 5.73 -15.61
C GLN A 95 5.27 4.46 -16.11
N ARG A 96 3.95 4.52 -16.32
CA ARG A 96 3.12 3.39 -16.76
C ARG A 96 3.69 2.70 -18.01
N ASP A 97 4.16 3.49 -18.97
CA ASP A 97 4.70 3.07 -20.27
C ASP A 97 6.22 3.20 -20.36
N ASN A 98 6.87 3.69 -19.31
CA ASN A 98 8.32 3.89 -19.27
C ASN A 98 8.92 3.45 -17.93
N SER A 99 9.17 2.15 -17.80
CA SER A 99 9.80 1.54 -16.62
C SER A 99 11.03 0.69 -16.96
N HIS A 100 11.45 0.68 -18.22
CA HIS A 100 12.60 -0.10 -18.67
C HIS A 100 13.89 0.48 -18.12
N LYS A 101 14.71 -0.35 -17.48
CA LYS A 101 16.08 0.01 -17.10
C LYS A 101 17.05 -0.85 -17.89
N LYS A 102 17.87 -0.21 -18.72
CA LYS A 102 18.96 -0.88 -19.44
C LYS A 102 19.96 -1.46 -18.43
N TRP A 103 20.35 -2.71 -18.63
CA TRP A 103 21.44 -3.32 -17.88
C TRP A 103 22.77 -2.64 -18.25
N ASP A 104 23.56 -2.30 -17.24
CA ASP A 104 24.83 -1.61 -17.38
C ASP A 104 26.01 -2.55 -17.74
N GLY A 105 25.77 -3.86 -17.81
CA GLY A 105 26.81 -4.86 -18.09
C GLY A 105 27.56 -5.33 -16.85
N THR A 106 27.25 -4.79 -15.66
CA THR A 106 27.92 -5.19 -14.42
C THR A 106 27.57 -6.63 -14.06
N LYS A 107 28.60 -7.45 -13.88
CA LYS A 107 28.45 -8.83 -13.37
C LYS A 107 28.57 -8.82 -11.86
N HIS A 108 27.54 -9.32 -11.18
CA HIS A 108 27.57 -9.53 -9.74
C HIS A 108 27.96 -10.97 -9.43
N ALA A 109 28.80 -11.17 -8.40
CA ALA A 109 29.16 -12.49 -7.93
C ALA A 109 27.90 -13.26 -7.50
N ALA A 110 27.81 -14.54 -7.83
CA ALA A 110 26.77 -15.40 -7.28
C ALA A 110 26.96 -15.50 -5.77
N TYR A 111 25.85 -15.42 -5.03
CA TYR A 111 25.88 -15.60 -3.58
C TYR A 111 26.27 -17.05 -3.27
N THR A 112 27.53 -17.29 -2.93
CA THR A 112 27.96 -18.57 -2.35
C THR A 112 27.77 -18.43 -0.85
N ALA A 113 26.71 -19.02 -0.30
CA ALA A 113 26.62 -19.19 1.13
C ALA A 113 27.83 -20.04 1.57
N ALA A 114 28.70 -19.47 2.40
CA ALA A 114 29.76 -20.24 3.03
C ALA A 114 29.10 -21.28 3.95
N ASN A 115 29.48 -22.54 3.75
CA ASN A 115 29.12 -23.67 4.61
C ASN A 115 29.63 -23.47 6.04
#